data_AF-A0A172Q8I8-F1
#
_entry.id   AF-A0A172Q8I8-F1
#
_cell.length_a   1.000
_cell.length_b   1.000
_cell.length_c   1.000
_cell.angle_alpha   90.00
_cell.angle_beta   90.00
_cell.angle_gamma   90.00
#
_symmetry.space_group_name_H-M   'P 1'
#
loop_
_entity.id
_entity.type
_entity.pdbx_description
1 polymer ?
#
loop_
_entity_poly.entity_id
_entity_poly.type
_entity_poly.pdbx_seq_one_letter_code
_entity_poly.pdbx_strand_id
1 'polypeptide(L)'
;MSIATMAELLAAFGIGTIVSAIFTFIQSSKRNRLDYITKERSKWRREIKLIAVNLSNRRNRLSAINRLKTLINSYGFRMNFKYSQEYYMKDGHIWDLLDSFDYSNDQVDKLVKYLELLLKYDWERSKKETQFQFLRYSYNVIRCLALLFLLATFFIYTSNINSNHYYFYICMFFDWYSIICLFAQDLVEGSWEIDSFISSKKQLMLLVFFYIIPYMYVIIKLIHFYTNKFSFYENFVFILFIVSILSAIYFFSKHFGKKQEYVAKLKNIDFENPKMTEQVNELYNEINHLQNQLYRFDYQVTKNELSKLKNKRDKLKVHLNEKQKEIQK
;
A
#
# COMPACT_ATOMS: atom_id res chain seq x y z
N MET A 1 46.26 -17.02 0.54
CA MET A 1 45.95 -15.98 -0.46
C MET A 1 46.17 -14.63 0.20
N SER A 2 47.05 -13.78 -0.32
CA SER A 2 47.37 -12.50 0.30
C SER A 2 46.29 -11.46 -0.01
N ILE A 3 46.10 -10.48 0.86
CA ILE A 3 45.16 -9.35 0.65
C ILE A 3 45.48 -8.63 -0.69
N ALA A 4 46.76 -8.56 -1.06
CA ALA A 4 47.21 -8.04 -2.34
C ALA A 4 46.67 -8.86 -3.53
N THR A 5 46.74 -10.20 -3.48
CA THR A 5 46.17 -11.05 -4.55
C THR A 5 44.65 -10.95 -4.67
N MET A 6 43.91 -10.75 -3.57
CA MET A 6 42.47 -10.47 -3.64
C MET A 6 42.16 -9.09 -4.24
N ALA A 7 42.94 -8.07 -3.89
CA ALA A 7 42.79 -6.72 -4.45
C ALA A 7 43.12 -6.68 -5.95
N GLU A 8 44.16 -7.38 -6.39
CA GLU A 8 44.52 -7.53 -7.81
C GLU A 8 43.46 -8.29 -8.60
N LEU A 9 42.87 -9.36 -8.03
CA LEU A 9 41.73 -10.07 -8.65
C LEU A 9 40.49 -9.18 -8.77
N LEU A 10 40.12 -8.45 -7.70
CA LEU A 10 38.97 -7.54 -7.72
C LEU A 10 39.15 -6.38 -8.73
N ALA A 11 40.39 -5.88 -8.89
CA ALA A 11 40.74 -4.86 -9.88
C ALA A 11 40.78 -5.43 -11.31
N ALA A 12 41.37 -6.62 -11.52
CA ALA A 12 41.49 -7.29 -12.82
C ALA A 12 40.14 -7.69 -13.43
N PHE A 13 39.16 -8.04 -12.59
CA PHE A 13 37.80 -8.34 -13.07
C PHE A 13 36.91 -7.11 -13.28
N GLY A 14 37.38 -5.88 -12.99
CA GLY A 14 36.58 -4.67 -13.16
C GLY A 14 35.26 -4.67 -12.38
N ILE A 15 35.18 -5.47 -11.30
CA ILE A 15 33.94 -5.72 -10.55
C ILE A 15 33.44 -4.42 -9.93
N GLY A 16 34.35 -3.56 -9.45
CA GLY A 16 33.99 -2.24 -8.93
C GLY A 16 33.33 -1.34 -9.98
N THR A 17 33.81 -1.36 -11.22
CA THR A 17 33.26 -0.57 -12.35
C THR A 17 31.94 -1.13 -12.83
N ILE A 18 31.79 -2.45 -12.92
CA ILE A 18 30.53 -3.12 -13.29
C ILE A 18 29.46 -2.88 -12.23
N VAL A 19 29.80 -3.04 -10.94
CA VAL A 19 28.89 -2.75 -9.82
C VAL A 19 28.49 -1.27 -9.82
N SER A 20 29.44 -0.35 -10.01
CA SER A 20 29.15 1.08 -10.08
C SER A 20 28.26 1.46 -11.28
N ALA A 21 28.48 0.85 -12.45
CA ALA A 21 27.63 1.00 -13.63
C ALA A 21 26.21 0.46 -13.39
N ILE A 22 26.08 -0.70 -12.75
CA ILE A 22 24.77 -1.27 -12.37
C ILE A 22 24.05 -0.35 -11.38
N PHE A 23 24.75 0.16 -10.36
CA PHE A 23 24.17 1.12 -9.40
C PHE A 23 23.74 2.41 -10.08
N THR A 24 24.54 2.95 -11.00
CA THR A 24 24.24 4.16 -11.77
C THR A 24 23.03 3.95 -12.68
N PHE A 25 22.92 2.77 -13.32
CA PHE A 25 21.78 2.40 -14.15
C PHE A 25 20.48 2.24 -13.32
N ILE A 26 20.55 1.59 -12.15
CA ILE A 26 19.41 1.46 -11.22
C ILE A 26 18.99 2.85 -10.70
N GLN A 27 19.94 3.72 -10.41
CA GLN A 27 19.65 5.07 -9.93
C GLN A 27 19.05 5.95 -11.04
N SER A 28 19.59 5.88 -12.26
CA SER A 28 19.10 6.61 -13.43
C SER A 28 17.69 6.15 -13.84
N SER A 29 17.42 4.85 -13.85
CA SER A 29 16.09 4.31 -14.20
C SER A 29 15.02 4.68 -13.18
N LYS A 30 15.33 4.64 -11.87
CA LYS A 30 14.43 5.10 -10.81
C LYS A 30 14.14 6.59 -10.91
N ARG A 31 15.15 7.42 -11.15
CA ARG A 31 15.00 8.88 -11.34
C ARG A 31 14.12 9.19 -12.54
N ASN A 32 14.37 8.57 -13.70
CA ASN A 32 13.58 8.79 -14.91
C ASN A 32 12.10 8.43 -14.73
N ARG A 33 11.79 7.34 -14.01
CA ARG A 33 10.40 6.95 -13.72
C ARG A 33 9.70 7.93 -12.79
N LEU A 34 10.39 8.41 -11.74
CA LEU A 34 9.85 9.39 -10.81
C LEU A 34 9.61 10.75 -11.47
N ASP A 35 10.55 11.20 -12.30
CA ASP A 35 10.43 12.46 -13.06
C ASP A 35 9.26 12.38 -14.05
N TYR A 36 9.09 11.25 -14.72
CA TYR A 36 7.95 11.00 -15.60
C TYR A 36 6.61 11.05 -14.85
N ILE A 37 6.47 10.31 -13.74
CA ILE A 37 5.23 10.30 -12.94
C ILE A 37 4.92 11.70 -12.40
N THR A 38 5.93 12.42 -11.92
CA THR A 38 5.77 13.77 -11.37
C THR A 38 5.34 14.76 -12.46
N LYS A 39 5.88 14.63 -13.67
CA LYS A 39 5.51 15.44 -14.83
C LYS A 39 4.08 15.14 -15.28
N GLU A 40 3.71 13.87 -15.43
CA GLU A 40 2.35 13.46 -15.79
C GLU A 40 1.32 13.93 -14.77
N ARG A 41 1.59 13.79 -13.46
CA ARG A 41 0.70 14.32 -12.41
C ARG A 41 0.57 15.85 -12.45
N SER A 42 1.67 16.55 -12.70
CA SER A 42 1.65 18.02 -12.80
C SER A 42 0.84 18.47 -14.02
N LYS A 43 0.97 17.77 -15.15
CA LYS A 43 0.16 17.97 -16.35
C LYS A 43 -1.31 17.69 -16.04
N TRP A 44 -1.63 16.53 -15.48
CA TRP A 44 -2.99 16.16 -15.08
C TRP A 44 -3.65 17.21 -14.17
N ARG A 45 -2.96 17.71 -13.13
CA ARG A 45 -3.48 18.79 -12.27
C ARG A 45 -3.78 20.06 -13.04
N ARG A 46 -2.90 20.44 -13.97
CA ARG A 46 -3.09 21.64 -14.80
C ARG A 46 -4.32 21.46 -15.70
N GLU A 47 -4.50 20.28 -16.27
CA GLU A 47 -5.64 19.94 -17.12
C GLU A 47 -6.96 19.99 -16.34
N ILE A 48 -7.02 19.39 -15.14
CA ILE A 48 -8.21 19.46 -14.27
C ILE A 48 -8.54 20.90 -13.86
N LYS A 49 -7.54 21.73 -13.54
CA LYS A 49 -7.74 23.16 -13.26
C LYS A 49 -8.33 23.91 -14.45
N LEU A 50 -7.80 23.67 -15.66
CA LEU A 50 -8.32 24.28 -16.88
C LEU A 50 -9.75 23.85 -17.18
N ILE A 51 -10.09 22.58 -16.91
CA ILE A 51 -11.47 22.09 -17.01
C ILE A 51 -12.37 22.83 -16.04
N ALA A 52 -11.98 22.96 -14.76
CA ALA A 52 -12.76 23.70 -13.77
C ALA A 52 -13.05 25.14 -14.22
N VAL A 53 -12.05 25.85 -14.75
CA VAL A 53 -12.22 27.21 -15.31
C VAL A 53 -13.14 27.21 -16.54
N ASN A 54 -12.99 26.24 -17.44
CA ASN A 54 -13.81 26.15 -18.65
C ASN A 54 -15.26 25.77 -18.36
N LEU A 55 -15.54 25.03 -17.28
CA LEU A 55 -16.90 24.71 -16.85
C LEU A 55 -17.67 25.97 -16.43
N SER A 56 -16.99 26.97 -15.87
CA SER A 56 -17.58 28.28 -15.54
C SER A 56 -18.01 29.06 -16.80
N ASN A 57 -17.38 28.81 -17.95
CA ASN A 57 -17.78 29.41 -19.22
C ASN A 57 -18.80 28.53 -19.96
N ARG A 58 -20.05 28.98 -20.05
CA ARG A 58 -21.15 28.25 -20.70
C ARG A 58 -20.81 27.71 -22.09
N ARG A 59 -20.07 28.46 -22.91
CA ARG A 59 -19.70 28.06 -24.28
C ARG A 59 -18.73 26.87 -24.33
N ASN A 60 -17.96 26.66 -23.26
CA ASN A 60 -16.90 25.66 -23.21
C ASN A 60 -17.29 24.40 -22.42
N ARG A 61 -18.47 24.36 -21.79
CA ARG A 61 -18.88 23.27 -20.87
C ARG A 61 -18.81 21.89 -21.51
N LEU A 62 -19.37 21.71 -22.72
CA LEU A 62 -19.36 20.43 -23.42
C LEU A 62 -17.93 19.91 -23.68
N SER A 63 -17.06 20.79 -24.20
CA SER A 63 -15.66 20.46 -24.43
C SER A 63 -14.93 20.11 -23.13
N ALA A 64 -15.18 20.88 -22.07
CA ALA A 64 -14.59 20.66 -20.75
C ALA A 64 -14.98 19.29 -20.17
N ILE A 65 -16.25 18.91 -20.27
CA ILE A 65 -16.76 17.60 -19.81
C ILE A 65 -16.15 16.45 -20.60
N ASN A 66 -16.10 16.56 -21.93
CA ASN A 66 -15.52 15.51 -22.78
C ASN A 66 -14.05 15.27 -22.43
N ARG A 67 -13.29 16.34 -22.18
CA ARG A 67 -11.90 16.23 -21.73
C ARG A 67 -11.80 15.66 -20.31
N LEU A 68 -12.70 16.04 -19.41
CA LEU A 68 -12.74 15.52 -18.04
C LEU A 68 -12.89 14.00 -17.98
N LYS A 69 -13.77 13.42 -18.81
CA LYS A 69 -14.00 11.97 -18.90
C LYS A 69 -12.73 11.18 -19.22
N THR A 70 -11.75 11.79 -19.88
CA THR A 70 -10.45 11.16 -20.21
C THR A 70 -9.42 11.22 -19.07
N LEU A 71 -9.67 12.04 -18.04
CA LEU A 71 -8.71 12.33 -16.98
C LEU A 71 -9.13 11.76 -15.61
N ILE A 72 -10.41 11.50 -15.41
CA ILE A 72 -10.94 10.90 -14.17
C ILE A 72 -10.80 9.37 -14.20
N ASN A 73 -10.86 8.75 -13.02
CA ASN A 73 -10.67 7.32 -12.88
C ASN A 73 -11.82 6.52 -13.53
N SER A 74 -11.52 5.72 -14.56
CA SER A 74 -12.52 4.92 -15.27
C SER A 74 -13.13 3.79 -14.41
N TYR A 75 -12.47 3.37 -13.32
CA TYR A 75 -13.01 2.35 -12.41
C TYR A 75 -14.25 2.82 -11.64
N GLY A 76 -14.55 4.12 -11.63
CA GLY A 76 -15.77 4.67 -11.04
C GLY A 76 -16.98 4.62 -11.96
N PHE A 77 -16.81 4.29 -13.24
CA PHE A 77 -17.89 4.31 -14.20
C PHE A 77 -18.95 3.25 -13.85
N ARG A 78 -20.21 3.70 -13.66
CA ARG A 78 -21.37 2.85 -13.37
C ARG A 78 -21.15 1.86 -12.22
N MET A 79 -20.60 2.35 -11.11
CA MET A 79 -20.47 1.54 -9.91
C MET A 79 -21.85 1.22 -9.31
N ASN A 80 -22.08 -0.06 -9.03
CA ASN A 80 -23.32 -0.53 -8.40
C ASN A 80 -23.45 -0.07 -6.93
N PHE A 81 -22.32 0.06 -6.22
CA PHE A 81 -22.30 0.44 -4.81
C PHE A 81 -21.98 1.91 -4.65
N LYS A 82 -23.00 2.72 -4.34
CA LYS A 82 -22.85 4.18 -4.16
C LYS A 82 -22.54 4.55 -2.72
N TYR A 83 -21.94 5.73 -2.54
CA TYR A 83 -21.65 6.38 -1.25
C TYR A 83 -20.70 5.64 -0.29
N SER A 84 -20.16 4.49 -0.71
CA SER A 84 -19.07 3.81 -0.03
C SER A 84 -17.75 4.59 -0.14
N GLN A 85 -16.77 4.29 0.72
CA GLN A 85 -15.44 4.89 0.60
C GLN A 85 -14.81 4.63 -0.79
N GLU A 86 -15.02 3.42 -1.31
CA GLU A 86 -14.48 3.00 -2.60
C GLU A 86 -15.11 3.77 -3.77
N TYR A 87 -16.41 4.01 -3.71
CA TYR A 87 -17.14 4.83 -4.69
C TYR A 87 -16.54 6.22 -4.86
N TYR A 88 -16.27 6.92 -3.74
CA TYR A 88 -15.65 8.24 -3.79
C TYR A 88 -14.19 8.20 -4.22
N MET A 89 -13.43 7.17 -3.81
CA MET A 89 -12.02 7.00 -4.20
C MET A 89 -11.82 6.66 -5.68
N LYS A 90 -12.85 6.12 -6.33
CA LYS A 90 -12.83 5.75 -7.75
C LYS A 90 -13.47 6.81 -8.66
N ASP A 91 -13.76 8.00 -8.15
CA ASP A 91 -14.46 9.07 -8.87
C ASP A 91 -15.89 8.71 -9.30
N GLY A 92 -16.54 7.74 -8.63
CA GLY A 92 -17.91 7.31 -8.97
C GLY A 92 -18.93 8.44 -8.88
N HIS A 93 -18.81 9.29 -7.85
CA HIS A 93 -19.62 10.51 -7.70
C HIS A 93 -19.50 11.52 -8.85
N ILE A 94 -18.32 11.60 -9.48
CA ILE A 94 -18.12 12.45 -10.66
C ILE A 94 -18.79 11.79 -11.87
N TRP A 95 -18.62 10.48 -12.06
CA TRP A 95 -19.28 9.74 -13.15
C TRP A 95 -20.80 9.81 -13.08
N ASP A 96 -21.38 9.62 -11.90
CA ASP A 96 -22.82 9.68 -11.68
C ASP A 96 -23.40 11.08 -11.97
N LEU A 97 -22.68 12.13 -11.57
CA LEU A 97 -23.05 13.51 -11.91
C LEU A 97 -22.94 13.76 -13.42
N LEU A 98 -21.93 13.19 -14.08
CA LEU A 98 -21.73 13.34 -15.53
C LEU A 98 -22.73 12.57 -16.39
N ASP A 99 -23.32 11.48 -15.89
CA ASP A 99 -24.31 10.66 -16.62
C ASP A 99 -25.67 11.35 -16.67
N SER A 100 -26.04 12.07 -15.62
CA SER A 100 -27.27 12.86 -15.51
C SER A 100 -27.05 14.37 -15.68
N PHE A 101 -25.96 14.75 -16.38
CA PHE A 101 -25.53 16.14 -16.45
C PHE A 101 -26.44 17.01 -17.33
N ASP A 102 -27.08 18.01 -16.73
CA ASP A 102 -28.05 18.92 -17.37
C ASP A 102 -27.48 20.29 -17.75
N TYR A 103 -26.18 20.51 -17.47
CA TYR A 103 -25.50 21.79 -17.70
C TYR A 103 -26.06 22.98 -16.93
N SER A 104 -26.88 22.75 -15.90
CA SER A 104 -27.32 23.78 -14.96
C SER A 104 -26.12 24.41 -14.23
N ASN A 105 -26.30 25.63 -13.74
CA ASN A 105 -25.26 26.27 -12.93
C ASN A 105 -25.00 25.48 -11.64
N ASP A 106 -26.04 24.90 -11.03
CA ASP A 106 -25.91 24.15 -9.78
C ASP A 106 -25.10 22.87 -9.95
N GLN A 107 -25.36 22.09 -11.00
CA GLN A 107 -24.54 20.90 -11.29
C GLN A 107 -23.12 21.26 -11.70
N VAL A 108 -22.92 22.37 -12.41
CA VAL A 108 -21.59 22.88 -12.75
C VAL A 108 -20.82 23.27 -11.49
N ASP A 109 -21.45 24.00 -10.57
CA ASP A 109 -20.83 24.40 -9.30
C ASP A 109 -20.52 23.19 -8.42
N LYS A 110 -21.42 22.20 -8.40
CA LYS A 110 -21.19 20.91 -7.72
C LYS A 110 -19.99 20.16 -8.32
N LEU A 111 -19.93 20.07 -9.64
CA LEU A 111 -18.81 19.44 -10.36
C LEU A 111 -17.49 20.16 -10.09
N VAL A 112 -17.47 21.49 -10.13
CA VAL A 112 -16.28 22.28 -9.81
C VAL A 112 -15.80 22.01 -8.38
N LYS A 113 -16.71 21.99 -7.39
CA LYS A 113 -16.36 21.64 -6.00
C LYS A 113 -15.74 20.25 -5.86
N TYR A 114 -16.25 19.26 -6.59
CA TYR A 114 -15.63 17.92 -6.63
C TYR A 114 -14.22 17.98 -7.21
N LEU A 115 -14.00 18.68 -8.33
CA LEU A 115 -12.69 18.81 -8.93
C LEU A 115 -11.69 19.55 -8.02
N GLU A 116 -12.14 20.57 -7.30
CA GLU A 116 -11.32 21.27 -6.31
C GLU A 116 -10.89 20.36 -5.17
N LEU A 117 -11.83 19.56 -4.62
CA LEU A 117 -11.51 18.57 -3.59
C LEU A 117 -10.58 17.49 -4.12
N LEU A 118 -10.78 17.02 -5.36
CA LEU A 118 -9.93 16.03 -6.02
C LEU A 118 -8.48 16.56 -6.15
N LEU A 119 -8.33 17.80 -6.61
CA LEU A 119 -7.04 18.49 -6.71
C LEU A 119 -6.38 18.66 -5.33
N LYS A 120 -7.16 19.06 -4.32
CA LYS A 120 -6.69 19.22 -2.94
C LYS A 120 -6.21 17.89 -2.36
N TYR A 121 -6.97 16.83 -2.58
CA TYR A 121 -6.62 15.49 -2.13
C TYR A 121 -5.35 14.97 -2.80
N ASP A 122 -5.23 15.10 -4.12
CA ASP A 122 -4.04 14.66 -4.85
C ASP A 122 -2.77 15.44 -4.44
N TRP A 123 -2.90 16.74 -4.18
CA TRP A 123 -1.83 17.56 -3.64
C TRP A 123 -1.36 17.07 -2.26
N GLU A 124 -2.31 16.83 -1.35
CA GLU A 124 -1.99 16.36 0.00
C GLU A 124 -1.44 14.94 0.02
N ARG A 125 -1.93 14.07 -0.88
CA ARG A 125 -1.36 12.75 -1.12
C ARG A 125 0.09 12.87 -1.60
N SER A 126 0.39 13.76 -2.53
CA SER A 126 1.77 13.93 -3.04
C SER A 126 2.73 14.46 -1.99
N LYS A 127 2.31 15.41 -1.14
CA LYS A 127 3.11 15.84 0.03
C LYS A 127 3.40 14.68 0.98
N LYS A 128 2.41 13.82 1.17
CA LYS A 128 2.56 12.61 1.98
C LYS A 128 3.53 11.63 1.33
N GLU A 129 3.41 11.36 0.03
CA GLU A 129 4.31 10.44 -0.67
C GLU A 129 5.78 10.88 -0.56
N THR A 130 6.09 12.18 -0.61
CA THR A 130 7.46 12.67 -0.41
C THR A 130 7.92 12.56 1.05
N GLN A 131 7.06 12.89 2.02
CA GLN A 131 7.36 12.69 3.45
C GLN A 131 7.56 11.21 3.79
N PHE A 132 6.75 10.32 3.23
CA PHE A 132 6.87 8.87 3.39
C PHE A 132 8.14 8.32 2.79
N GLN A 133 8.59 8.83 1.64
CA GLN A 133 9.88 8.43 1.09
C GLN A 133 11.00 8.73 2.07
N PHE A 134 11.04 9.94 2.65
CA PHE A 134 12.04 10.29 3.66
C PHE A 134 11.96 9.39 4.90
N LEU A 135 10.77 9.23 5.47
CA LEU A 135 10.55 8.36 6.65
C LEU A 135 10.92 6.89 6.36
N ARG A 136 10.63 6.39 5.15
CA ARG A 136 11.00 5.05 4.70
C ARG A 136 12.52 4.89 4.63
N TYR A 137 13.24 5.86 4.09
CA TYR A 137 14.70 5.81 4.05
C TYR A 137 15.29 5.81 5.46
N SER A 138 14.84 6.72 6.34
CA SER A 138 15.33 6.74 7.73
C SER A 138 15.01 5.43 8.46
N TYR A 139 13.81 4.89 8.26
CA TYR A 139 13.40 3.60 8.84
C TYR A 139 14.28 2.45 8.34
N ASN A 140 14.57 2.39 7.05
CA ASN A 140 15.44 1.36 6.48
C ASN A 140 16.87 1.45 7.01
N VAL A 141 17.41 2.66 7.20
CA VAL A 141 18.73 2.86 7.81
C VAL A 141 18.75 2.33 9.24
N ILE A 142 17.74 2.68 10.05
CA ILE A 142 17.58 2.18 11.43
C ILE A 142 17.49 0.65 11.46
N ARG A 143 16.67 0.06 10.58
CA ARG A 143 16.52 -1.39 10.44
C ARG A 143 17.86 -2.06 10.12
N CYS A 144 18.63 -1.50 9.19
CA CYS A 144 19.96 -2.00 8.85
C CYS A 144 20.94 -1.91 10.03
N LEU A 145 20.94 -0.79 10.78
CA LEU A 145 21.78 -0.64 11.97
C LEU A 145 21.43 -1.65 13.06
N ALA A 146 20.13 -1.89 13.30
CA ALA A 146 19.67 -2.90 14.25
C ALA A 146 20.11 -4.32 13.85
N LEU A 147 19.98 -4.67 12.56
CA LEU A 147 20.45 -5.95 12.03
C LEU A 147 21.97 -6.13 12.18
N LEU A 148 22.75 -5.09 11.82
CA LEU A 148 24.21 -5.12 11.98
C LEU A 148 24.62 -5.29 13.44
N PHE A 149 23.93 -4.61 14.36
CA PHE A 149 24.18 -4.74 15.80
C PHE A 149 23.90 -6.16 16.31
N LEU A 150 22.77 -6.75 15.93
CA LEU A 150 22.43 -8.13 16.31
C LEU A 150 23.44 -9.13 15.77
N LEU A 151 23.86 -9.00 14.51
CA LEU A 151 24.89 -9.85 13.91
C LEU A 151 26.25 -9.68 14.59
N ALA A 152 26.69 -8.45 14.84
CA ALA A 152 27.97 -8.18 15.50
C ALA A 152 28.02 -8.77 16.92
N THR A 153 26.96 -8.58 17.70
CA THR A 153 26.88 -9.14 19.06
C THR A 153 26.83 -10.66 19.03
N PHE A 154 26.09 -11.26 18.10
CA PHE A 154 26.10 -12.71 17.89
C PHE A 154 27.52 -13.26 17.68
N PHE A 155 28.31 -12.64 16.78
CA PHE A 155 29.69 -13.05 16.53
C PHE A 155 30.59 -12.92 17.77
N ILE A 156 30.48 -11.80 18.50
CA ILE A 156 31.26 -11.56 19.74
C ILE A 156 30.96 -12.63 20.80
N TYR A 157 29.69 -12.99 20.99
CA TYR A 157 29.31 -14.04 21.94
C TYR A 157 29.81 -15.42 21.49
N THR A 158 29.76 -15.73 20.18
CA THR A 158 30.32 -16.99 19.66
C THR A 158 31.84 -17.09 19.74
N SER A 159 32.57 -15.96 19.78
CA SER A 159 34.03 -15.99 19.97
C SER A 159 34.45 -16.15 21.43
N ASN A 160 33.59 -15.78 22.39
CA ASN A 160 33.87 -15.77 23.82
C ASN A 160 33.26 -16.99 24.56
N ILE A 161 33.27 -18.19 23.96
CA ILE A 161 32.67 -19.42 24.52
C ILE A 161 33.47 -19.92 25.74
N ASN A 162 33.40 -19.17 26.85
CA ASN A 162 34.02 -19.55 28.12
C ASN A 162 33.06 -19.38 29.32
N SER A 163 31.77 -19.10 29.12
CA SER A 163 30.82 -18.90 30.23
C SER A 163 29.41 -19.42 29.94
N ASN A 164 28.80 -20.08 30.94
CA ASN A 164 27.39 -20.49 31.10
C ASN A 164 26.58 -20.76 29.82
N HIS A 165 26.54 -22.05 29.45
CA HIS A 165 25.86 -22.55 28.24
C HIS A 165 24.38 -22.13 28.12
N TYR A 166 23.62 -22.05 29.21
CA TYR A 166 22.17 -21.79 29.15
C TYR A 166 21.79 -20.37 28.69
N TYR A 167 22.43 -19.33 29.27
CA TYR A 167 22.13 -17.94 28.93
C TYR A 167 22.46 -17.63 27.47
N PHE A 168 23.56 -18.22 26.97
CA PHE A 168 24.00 -18.09 25.59
C PHE A 168 22.95 -18.61 24.59
N TYR A 169 22.37 -19.80 24.81
CA TYR A 169 21.34 -20.35 23.93
C TYR A 169 20.05 -19.50 23.91
N ILE A 170 19.67 -18.94 25.05
CA ILE A 170 18.51 -18.03 25.14
C ILE A 170 18.76 -16.77 24.30
N CYS A 171 19.93 -16.14 24.45
CA CYS A 171 20.28 -14.95 23.67
C CYS A 171 20.29 -15.25 22.16
N MET A 172 20.86 -16.38 21.74
CA MET A 172 20.84 -16.79 20.33
C MET A 172 19.42 -16.95 19.78
N PHE A 173 18.52 -17.56 20.54
CA PHE A 173 17.12 -17.73 20.10
C PHE A 173 16.45 -16.38 19.84
N PHE A 174 16.58 -15.42 20.76
CA PHE A 174 16.00 -14.10 20.61
C PHE A 174 16.67 -13.24 19.51
N ASP A 175 17.97 -13.43 19.28
CA ASP A 175 18.68 -12.82 18.15
C ASP A 175 18.11 -13.30 16.81
N TRP A 176 18.01 -14.62 16.63
CA TRP A 176 17.45 -15.20 15.42
C TRP A 176 15.99 -14.80 15.20
N TYR A 177 15.18 -14.83 16.27
CA TYR A 177 13.80 -14.35 16.21
C TYR A 177 13.72 -12.90 15.73
N SER A 178 14.51 -12.01 16.33
CA SER A 178 14.49 -10.58 16.00
C SER A 178 14.98 -10.32 14.57
N ILE A 179 16.03 -11.02 14.13
CA ILE A 179 16.55 -10.94 12.75
C ILE A 179 15.46 -11.37 11.75
N ILE A 180 14.82 -12.52 11.97
CA ILE A 180 13.75 -13.03 11.10
C ILE A 180 12.59 -12.03 11.04
N CYS A 181 12.15 -11.49 12.17
CA CYS A 181 11.08 -10.50 12.21
C CYS A 181 11.44 -9.22 11.45
N LEU A 182 12.64 -8.68 11.62
CA LEU A 182 13.10 -7.48 10.91
C LEU A 182 13.16 -7.69 9.37
N PHE A 183 13.59 -8.87 8.92
CA PHE A 183 13.55 -9.21 7.48
C PHE A 183 12.13 -9.42 6.96
N ALA A 184 11.24 -10.00 7.76
CA ALA A 184 9.86 -10.29 7.37
C ALA A 184 8.96 -9.04 7.29
N GLN A 185 9.40 -7.88 7.79
CA GLN A 185 8.63 -6.62 7.75
C GLN A 185 8.17 -6.26 6.34
N ASP A 186 9.03 -6.41 5.32
CA ASP A 186 8.68 -6.08 3.93
C ASP A 186 7.57 -7.00 3.37
N LEU A 187 7.54 -8.28 3.80
CA LEU A 187 6.49 -9.24 3.43
C LEU A 187 5.16 -8.90 4.09
N VAL A 188 5.20 -8.51 5.37
CA VAL A 188 4.02 -8.07 6.12
C VAL A 188 3.42 -6.84 5.46
N GLU A 189 4.23 -5.84 5.10
CA GLU A 189 3.76 -4.66 4.38
C GLU A 189 3.09 -5.01 3.04
N GLY A 190 3.69 -5.92 2.26
CA GLY A 190 3.13 -6.34 0.97
C GLY A 190 1.79 -7.06 1.10
N SER A 191 1.60 -7.88 2.14
CA SER A 191 0.34 -8.59 2.37
C SER A 191 -0.85 -7.67 2.68
N TRP A 192 -0.58 -6.45 3.16
CA TRP A 192 -1.63 -5.49 3.54
C TRP A 192 -2.07 -4.58 2.39
N GLU A 193 -1.22 -4.37 1.39
CA GLU A 193 -1.60 -3.63 0.18
C GLU A 193 -2.56 -4.44 -0.71
N ILE A 194 -2.52 -5.78 -0.60
CA ILE A 194 -3.33 -6.70 -1.41
C ILE A 194 -4.71 -6.93 -0.81
N ASP A 195 -4.82 -6.98 0.53
CA ASP A 195 -6.06 -7.37 1.21
C ASP A 195 -6.61 -6.22 2.07
N SER A 196 -7.53 -5.44 1.50
CA SER A 196 -8.26 -4.37 2.22
C SER A 196 -9.21 -4.90 3.32
N PHE A 197 -9.28 -6.23 3.50
CA PHE A 197 -10.16 -6.94 4.42
C PHE A 197 -9.48 -7.43 5.71
N ILE A 198 -8.17 -7.19 5.91
CA ILE A 198 -7.51 -7.59 7.17
C ILE A 198 -8.15 -6.83 8.33
N SER A 199 -8.71 -7.56 9.30
CA SER A 199 -9.33 -6.96 10.47
C SER A 199 -8.34 -6.11 11.27
N SER A 200 -8.81 -4.97 11.81
CA SER A 200 -8.01 -4.04 12.61
C SER A 200 -7.25 -4.71 13.77
N LYS A 201 -7.81 -5.79 14.34
CA LYS A 201 -7.16 -6.62 15.36
C LYS A 201 -5.96 -7.42 14.84
N LYS A 202 -6.08 -8.06 13.67
CA LYS A 202 -4.95 -8.78 13.04
C LYS A 202 -3.84 -7.81 12.65
N GLN A 203 -4.21 -6.61 12.21
CA GLN A 203 -3.28 -5.54 11.88
C GLN A 203 -2.45 -5.11 13.11
N LEU A 204 -3.12 -4.85 14.23
CA LEU A 204 -2.44 -4.53 15.50
C LEU A 204 -1.52 -5.65 15.97
N MET A 205 -1.93 -6.91 15.84
CA MET A 205 -1.13 -8.06 16.25
C MET A 205 0.18 -8.16 15.45
N LEU A 206 0.09 -8.03 14.12
CA LEU A 206 1.26 -8.03 13.24
C LEU A 206 2.20 -6.84 13.51
N LEU A 207 1.66 -5.67 13.83
CA LEU A 207 2.44 -4.51 14.28
C LEU A 207 3.24 -4.87 15.54
N VAL A 208 2.60 -5.45 16.56
CA VAL A 208 3.28 -5.83 17.80
C VAL A 208 4.41 -6.83 17.54
N PHE A 209 4.13 -7.92 16.83
CA PHE A 209 5.10 -9.00 16.61
C PHE A 209 6.28 -8.59 15.73
N PHE A 210 6.03 -7.88 14.62
CA PHE A 210 7.08 -7.58 13.65
C PHE A 210 7.75 -6.21 13.89
N TYR A 211 7.11 -5.28 14.61
CA TYR A 211 7.64 -3.92 14.79
C TYR A 211 7.91 -3.54 16.25
N ILE A 212 7.19 -4.04 17.24
CA ILE A 212 7.45 -3.62 18.64
C ILE A 212 8.45 -4.57 19.30
N ILE A 213 8.15 -5.88 19.32
CA ILE A 213 8.96 -6.88 20.01
C ILE A 213 10.44 -6.90 19.56
N PRO A 214 10.78 -6.97 18.25
CA PRO A 214 12.17 -7.08 17.83
C PRO A 214 13.00 -5.83 18.17
N TYR A 215 12.40 -4.63 18.06
CA TYR A 215 13.10 -3.39 18.43
C TYR A 215 13.21 -3.23 19.95
N MET A 216 12.22 -3.67 20.74
CA MET A 216 12.34 -3.72 22.20
C MET A 216 13.46 -4.65 22.65
N TYR A 217 13.62 -5.81 22.01
CA TYR A 217 14.74 -6.71 22.29
C TYR A 217 16.09 -6.07 21.98
N VAL A 218 16.23 -5.42 20.82
CA VAL A 218 17.45 -4.66 20.46
C VAL A 218 17.79 -3.60 21.52
N ILE A 219 16.79 -2.89 22.03
CA ILE A 219 16.96 -1.90 23.09
C ILE A 219 17.48 -2.54 24.38
N ILE A 220 16.83 -3.61 24.85
CA ILE A 220 17.24 -4.33 26.07
C ILE A 220 18.68 -4.85 25.94
N LYS A 221 19.03 -5.38 24.77
CA LYS A 221 20.36 -5.92 24.51
C LYS A 221 21.44 -4.82 24.43
N LEU A 222 21.12 -3.68 23.81
CA LEU A 222 21.99 -2.50 23.80
C LEU A 222 22.24 -2.01 25.22
N ILE A 223 21.18 -1.88 26.01
CA ILE A 223 21.27 -1.52 27.43
C ILE A 223 22.25 -2.45 28.15
N HIS A 224 22.04 -3.76 28.05
CA HIS A 224 22.90 -4.75 28.71
C HIS A 224 24.37 -4.69 28.25
N PHE A 225 24.62 -4.44 26.96
CA PHE A 225 25.97 -4.33 26.41
C PHE A 225 26.71 -3.08 26.92
N TYR A 226 26.00 -1.95 27.09
CA TYR A 226 26.58 -0.66 27.45
C TYR A 226 26.58 -0.36 28.96
N THR A 227 25.74 -1.01 29.77
CA THR A 227 25.66 -0.81 31.23
C THR A 227 26.98 -1.00 31.99
N ASN A 228 27.96 -1.70 31.40
CA ASN A 228 29.26 -1.92 32.02
C ASN A 228 30.38 -0.95 31.56
N LYS A 229 30.12 -0.02 30.62
CA LYS A 229 31.20 0.75 29.97
C LYS A 229 31.04 2.28 29.86
N PHE A 230 29.83 2.86 29.99
CA PHE A 230 29.65 4.32 29.76
C PHE A 230 28.56 4.97 30.63
N SER A 231 28.79 6.23 31.07
CA SER A 231 27.85 7.07 31.84
C SER A 231 26.80 7.81 30.98
N PHE A 232 26.85 7.69 29.65
CA PHE A 232 26.00 8.39 28.67
C PHE A 232 24.63 7.71 28.42
N TYR A 233 24.17 6.92 29.40
CA TYR A 233 23.16 5.87 29.22
C TYR A 233 21.73 6.41 28.96
N GLU A 234 21.34 7.49 29.64
CA GLU A 234 19.96 8.00 29.58
C GLU A 234 19.63 8.61 28.20
N ASN A 235 20.56 9.38 27.64
CA ASN A 235 20.38 10.02 26.32
C ASN A 235 20.31 8.98 25.18
N PHE A 236 21.06 7.90 25.26
CA PHE A 236 21.09 6.87 24.23
C PHE A 236 19.83 6.00 24.24
N VAL A 237 19.35 5.61 25.43
CA VAL A 237 18.08 4.88 25.60
C VAL A 237 16.89 5.74 25.13
N PHE A 238 16.93 7.06 25.40
CA PHE A 238 15.91 8.00 24.94
C PHE A 238 15.87 8.13 23.40
N ILE A 239 17.04 8.21 22.75
CA ILE A 239 17.12 8.22 21.27
C ILE A 239 16.52 6.94 20.67
N LEU A 240 16.74 5.78 21.30
CA LEU A 240 16.22 4.50 20.81
C LEU A 240 14.70 4.33 21.05
N PHE A 241 14.18 4.87 22.14
CA PHE A 241 12.73 4.95 22.38
C PHE A 241 12.05 5.89 21.36
N ILE A 242 12.71 7.00 21.01
CA ILE A 242 12.27 7.86 19.91
C ILE A 242 12.27 7.07 18.59
N VAL A 243 13.27 6.25 18.33
CA VAL A 243 13.37 5.43 17.12
C VAL A 243 12.24 4.40 17.01
N SER A 244 11.88 3.72 18.10
CA SER A 244 10.76 2.76 18.10
C SER A 244 9.41 3.47 17.91
N ILE A 245 9.20 4.63 18.54
CA ILE A 245 8.03 5.48 18.33
C ILE A 245 7.97 5.97 16.88
N LEU A 246 9.07 6.47 16.32
CA LEU A 246 9.12 6.95 14.93
C LEU A 246 8.81 5.82 13.93
N SER A 247 9.24 4.58 14.23
CA SER A 247 8.93 3.41 13.41
C SER A 247 7.44 3.06 13.44
N ALA A 248 6.80 3.15 14.61
CA ALA A 248 5.36 2.96 14.76
C ALA A 248 4.57 4.10 14.09
N ILE A 249 5.04 5.34 14.20
CA ILE A 249 4.44 6.50 13.52
C ILE A 249 4.55 6.35 12.00
N TYR A 250 5.70 5.93 11.45
CA TYR A 250 5.85 5.64 10.02
C TYR A 250 4.81 4.61 9.56
N PHE A 251 4.65 3.52 10.31
CA PHE A 251 3.67 2.48 10.03
C PHE A 251 2.22 3.02 10.00
N PHE A 252 1.81 3.73 11.05
CA PHE A 252 0.46 4.29 11.15
C PHE A 252 0.18 5.35 10.10
N SER A 253 1.15 6.22 9.83
CA SER A 253 1.00 7.30 8.87
C SER A 253 0.83 6.76 7.44
N LYS A 254 1.53 5.68 7.07
CA LYS A 254 1.40 5.00 5.76
C LYS A 254 -0.04 4.56 5.48
N HIS A 255 -0.79 4.17 6.53
CA HIS A 255 -2.10 3.54 6.36
C HIS A 255 -3.32 4.42 6.68
N PHE A 256 -3.27 5.36 7.63
CA PHE A 256 -4.53 5.86 8.23
C PHE A 256 -4.98 7.31 8.00
N GLY A 257 -4.22 8.21 7.37
CA GLY A 257 -4.47 9.63 7.69
C GLY A 257 -5.41 10.52 6.84
N LYS A 258 -5.74 10.23 5.56
CA LYS A 258 -6.39 11.27 4.68
C LYS A 258 -7.46 10.83 3.70
N LYS A 259 -7.61 9.53 3.44
CA LYS A 259 -8.69 9.02 2.59
C LYS A 259 -10.06 9.33 3.20
N GLN A 260 -10.17 9.19 4.52
CA GLN A 260 -11.42 9.40 5.26
C GLN A 260 -11.85 10.87 5.26
N GLU A 261 -10.93 11.82 5.48
CA GLU A 261 -11.24 13.25 5.48
C GLU A 261 -11.77 13.74 4.11
N TYR A 262 -11.12 13.30 3.02
CA TYR A 262 -11.59 13.63 1.66
C TYR A 262 -13.00 13.07 1.40
N VAL A 263 -13.23 11.80 1.74
CA VAL A 263 -14.54 11.15 1.59
C VAL A 263 -15.61 11.83 2.43
N ALA A 264 -15.28 12.25 3.66
CA ALA A 264 -16.20 12.98 4.52
C ALA A 264 -16.61 14.33 3.90
N LYS A 265 -15.65 15.08 3.34
CA LYS A 265 -15.95 16.35 2.64
C LYS A 265 -16.84 16.15 1.40
N LEU A 266 -16.61 15.08 0.63
CA LEU A 266 -17.47 14.73 -0.50
C LEU A 266 -18.89 14.35 -0.07
N LYS A 267 -19.00 13.55 0.99
CA LYS A 267 -20.29 13.21 1.59
C LYS A 267 -21.07 14.45 2.05
N ASN A 268 -20.39 15.44 2.62
CA ASN A 268 -21.05 16.70 3.00
C ASN A 268 -21.61 17.47 1.80
N ILE A 269 -20.95 17.40 0.64
CA ILE A 269 -21.47 17.99 -0.62
C ILE A 269 -22.70 17.22 -1.11
N ASP A 270 -22.78 15.92 -0.85
CA ASP A 270 -23.90 15.08 -1.31
C ASP A 270 -25.12 15.11 -0.41
N PHE A 271 -24.95 15.37 0.90
CA PHE A 271 -26.00 15.11 1.87
C PHE A 271 -26.40 16.29 2.77
N GLU A 272 -25.72 17.45 2.72
CA GLU A 272 -26.01 18.72 3.45
C GLU A 272 -26.11 18.65 5.01
N ASN A 273 -26.43 17.50 5.63
CA ASN A 273 -26.57 17.30 7.08
C ASN A 273 -25.81 16.04 7.57
N PRO A 274 -24.73 16.17 8.37
CA PRO A 274 -23.81 15.09 8.70
C PRO A 274 -24.41 13.96 9.57
N LYS A 275 -25.41 14.24 10.41
CA LYS A 275 -26.05 13.21 11.26
C LYS A 275 -26.97 12.30 10.45
N MET A 276 -27.74 12.91 9.55
CA MET A 276 -28.52 12.21 8.53
C MET A 276 -27.58 11.43 7.59
N THR A 277 -26.43 12.01 7.25
CA THR A 277 -25.41 11.37 6.41
C THR A 277 -24.85 10.09 7.01
N GLU A 278 -24.62 10.05 8.33
CA GLU A 278 -24.16 8.84 9.02
C GLU A 278 -25.20 7.72 8.95
N GLN A 279 -26.46 8.03 9.30
CA GLN A 279 -27.58 7.08 9.22
C GLN A 279 -27.84 6.60 7.79
N VAL A 280 -27.80 7.51 6.81
CA VAL A 280 -27.96 7.20 5.39
C VAL A 280 -26.80 6.34 4.89
N ASN A 281 -25.56 6.60 5.31
CA ASN A 281 -24.42 5.77 4.93
C ASN A 281 -24.46 4.37 5.56
N GLU A 282 -24.89 4.26 6.81
CA GLU A 282 -25.12 2.96 7.47
C GLU A 282 -26.14 2.15 6.68
N LEU A 283 -27.29 2.75 6.38
CA LEU A 283 -28.33 2.15 5.55
C LEU A 283 -27.82 1.80 4.14
N TYR A 284 -27.08 2.68 3.47
CA TYR A 284 -26.49 2.37 2.16
C TYR A 284 -25.49 1.23 2.22
N ASN A 285 -24.65 1.15 3.25
CA ASN A 285 -23.69 0.07 3.41
C ASN A 285 -24.40 -1.26 3.68
N GLU A 286 -25.46 -1.24 4.48
CA GLU A 286 -26.29 -2.42 4.76
C GLU A 286 -27.02 -2.88 3.49
N ILE A 287 -27.65 -1.96 2.76
CA ILE A 287 -28.28 -2.23 1.46
C ILE A 287 -27.25 -2.79 0.47
N ASN A 288 -26.06 -2.19 0.37
CA ASN A 288 -24.99 -2.66 -0.52
C ASN A 288 -24.48 -4.05 -0.12
N HIS A 289 -24.41 -4.35 1.18
CA HIS A 289 -24.04 -5.67 1.67
C HIS A 289 -25.11 -6.71 1.29
N LEU A 290 -26.38 -6.39 1.51
CA LEU A 290 -27.52 -7.24 1.16
C LEU A 290 -27.65 -7.41 -0.36
N GLN A 291 -27.47 -6.36 -1.16
CA GLN A 291 -27.45 -6.43 -2.62
C GLN A 291 -26.25 -7.22 -3.14
N ASN A 292 -25.08 -7.14 -2.51
CA ASN A 292 -23.95 -8.01 -2.83
C ASN A 292 -24.24 -9.47 -2.52
N GLN A 293 -24.88 -9.74 -1.37
CA GLN A 293 -25.33 -11.09 -1.04
C GLN A 293 -26.33 -11.58 -2.09
N LEU A 294 -27.34 -10.79 -2.42
CA LEU A 294 -28.33 -11.10 -3.46
C LEU A 294 -27.69 -11.29 -4.83
N TYR A 295 -26.80 -10.40 -5.26
CA TYR A 295 -26.07 -10.53 -6.53
C TYR A 295 -25.20 -11.80 -6.56
N ARG A 296 -24.58 -12.17 -5.43
CA ARG A 296 -23.87 -13.45 -5.30
C ARG A 296 -24.81 -14.65 -5.35
N PHE A 297 -26.06 -14.51 -4.89
CA PHE A 297 -27.09 -15.54 -5.02
C PHE A 297 -27.67 -15.62 -6.44
N ASP A 298 -27.89 -14.49 -7.11
CA ASP A 298 -28.39 -14.40 -8.49
C ASP A 298 -27.36 -14.89 -9.52
N TYR A 299 -26.05 -14.73 -9.22
CA TYR A 299 -24.94 -15.22 -10.06
C TYR A 299 -24.39 -16.59 -9.64
N GLN A 300 -24.97 -17.23 -8.61
CA GLN A 300 -24.73 -18.65 -8.37
C GLN A 300 -25.59 -19.44 -9.36
N VAL A 301 -24.98 -19.82 -10.49
CA VAL A 301 -25.40 -20.93 -11.37
C VAL A 301 -26.11 -21.95 -10.51
N THR A 302 -27.41 -22.13 -10.73
CA THR A 302 -28.22 -22.98 -9.87
C THR A 302 -27.54 -24.34 -9.81
N LYS A 303 -27.44 -24.98 -8.64
CA LYS A 303 -26.83 -26.32 -8.51
C LYS A 303 -27.39 -27.31 -9.56
N ASN A 304 -28.64 -27.06 -9.98
CA ASN A 304 -29.35 -27.70 -11.10
C ASN A 304 -28.81 -27.39 -12.50
N GLU A 305 -28.38 -26.17 -12.81
CA GLU A 305 -27.79 -25.84 -14.11
C GLU A 305 -26.37 -26.42 -14.23
N LEU A 306 -25.58 -26.38 -13.16
CA LEU A 306 -24.27 -27.02 -13.13
C LEU A 306 -24.37 -28.54 -13.31
N SER A 307 -25.35 -29.19 -12.68
CA SER A 307 -25.58 -30.64 -12.85
C SER A 307 -26.06 -30.96 -14.27
N LYS A 308 -26.95 -30.16 -14.86
CA LYS A 308 -27.38 -30.28 -16.26
C LYS A 308 -26.22 -30.14 -17.24
N LEU A 309 -25.33 -29.16 -17.04
CA LEU A 309 -24.17 -28.93 -17.90
C LEU A 309 -23.12 -30.03 -17.77
N LYS A 310 -22.85 -30.54 -16.55
CA LYS A 310 -21.97 -31.71 -16.34
C LYS A 310 -22.51 -32.95 -17.06
N ASN A 311 -23.81 -33.24 -16.92
CA ASN A 311 -24.45 -34.35 -17.61
C ASN A 311 -24.38 -34.19 -19.14
N LYS A 312 -24.57 -32.98 -19.66
CA LYS A 312 -24.48 -32.71 -21.10
C LYS A 312 -23.05 -32.89 -21.62
N ARG A 313 -22.04 -32.43 -20.88
CA ARG A 313 -20.62 -32.62 -21.21
C ARG A 313 -20.24 -34.10 -21.23
N ASP A 314 -20.70 -34.87 -20.25
CA ASP A 314 -20.32 -36.29 -20.13
C ASP A 314 -20.96 -37.13 -21.25
N LYS A 315 -22.21 -36.84 -21.63
CA LYS A 315 -22.85 -37.44 -22.82
C LYS A 315 -22.08 -37.14 -24.11
N LEU A 316 -21.67 -35.89 -24.31
CA LEU A 316 -20.90 -35.50 -25.50
C LEU A 316 -19.53 -36.18 -25.56
N LYS A 317 -18.85 -36.38 -24.42
CA LYS A 317 -17.59 -37.13 -24.36
C LYS A 317 -17.77 -38.60 -24.77
N VAL A 318 -18.82 -39.25 -24.30
CA VAL A 318 -19.13 -40.64 -24.69
C VAL A 318 -19.33 -40.72 -26.20
N HIS A 319 -20.16 -39.83 -26.75
CA HIS A 319 -20.46 -39.82 -28.17
C HIS A 319 -19.24 -39.49 -29.05
N LEU A 320 -18.37 -38.60 -28.57
CA LEU A 320 -17.11 -38.28 -29.26
C LEU A 320 -16.15 -39.48 -29.26
N ASN A 321 -16.07 -40.22 -28.15
CA ASN A 321 -15.25 -41.44 -28.07
C ASN A 321 -15.82 -42.58 -28.93
N GLU A 322 -17.14 -42.71 -29.03
CA GLU A 322 -17.80 -43.66 -29.94
C GLU A 322 -17.48 -43.33 -31.39
N LYS A 323 -17.65 -42.07 -31.80
CA LYS A 323 -17.28 -41.57 -33.13
C LYS A 323 -15.80 -41.80 -33.45
N GLN A 324 -14.91 -41.57 -32.49
CA GLN A 324 -13.47 -41.83 -32.68
C GLN A 324 -13.16 -43.32 -32.87
N LYS A 325 -13.88 -44.22 -32.19
CA LYS A 325 -13.74 -45.68 -32.38
C LYS A 325 -14.31 -46.16 -33.71
N GLU A 326 -15.40 -45.55 -34.19
CA GLU A 326 -15.96 -45.81 -35.53
C GLU A 326 -14.98 -45.42 -36.64
N ILE A 327 -14.20 -44.36 -36.47
CA ILE A 327 -13.21 -43.88 -37.44
C ILE A 327 -11.92 -44.74 -37.44
N GLN A 328 -11.66 -45.50 -36.36
CA GLN A 328 -10.46 -46.34 -36.20
C GLN A 328 -10.68 -47.83 -36.55
N LYS A 329 -11.91 -48.22 -36.92
CA LYS A 329 -12.22 -49.51 -37.55
C LYS A 329 -12.29 -49.33 -39.06
#